data_AF-A0A1Q3BHZ7-F1
#
_entry.id   AF-A0A1Q3BHZ7-F1
#
_cell.length_a   1.000
_cell.length_b   1.000
_cell.length_c   1.000
_cell.angle_alpha   90.00
_cell.angle_beta   90.00
_cell.angle_gamma   90.00
#
_symmetry.space_group_name_H-M   'P 1'
#
loop_
_entity.id
_entity.type
_entity.pdbx_description
1 polymer ?
#
loop_
_entity_poly.entity_id
_entity_poly.type
_entity_poly.pdbx_seq_one_letter_code
_entity_poly.pdbx_strand_id
1 'polypeptide(L)'
;MTIFLQSLDYQLWHIIVNGPSMPTRMIEGVVSLKPENEFNDNDFRMLQLNSKAKHVLFCVEGPNEFNRISSCDTAKEMWDMLEVTYEGTNQVKESKISMLKEKFNKEQFKKKNEHSKNKKAMVATWDDSNPSSSEESESDEEVVNLALMAMEEDASEEESDNEVQFSFDELKNAYEKLYVDYESVCLKNKSLKKNAMSISKEIENLKSENSKYISKIESLKNKNSFYMNEIEVLNVSSKLSNDSMIENGKLELML
;
A
#
# COMPACT_ATOMS: atom_id res chain seq x y z
N MET A 1 -2.35 -7.10 -6.17
CA MET A 1 -1.79 -6.00 -5.35
C MET A 1 -1.00 -4.97 -6.19
N THR A 2 -0.32 -5.40 -7.26
CA THR A 2 0.50 -4.54 -8.15
C THR A 2 -0.19 -3.28 -8.68
N ILE A 3 -1.41 -3.38 -9.24
CA ILE A 3 -2.13 -2.23 -9.83
C ILE A 3 -2.43 -1.16 -8.76
N PHE A 4 -2.76 -1.59 -7.54
CA PHE A 4 -3.02 -0.69 -6.41
C PHE A 4 -1.74 0.03 -5.96
N LEU A 5 -0.62 -0.68 -5.82
CA LEU A 5 0.66 -0.06 -5.45
C LEU A 5 1.16 0.92 -6.51
N GLN A 6 0.99 0.58 -7.80
CA GLN A 6 1.34 1.46 -8.92
C GLN A 6 0.47 2.72 -8.99
N SER A 7 -0.83 2.63 -8.66
CA SER A 7 -1.74 3.78 -8.68
C SER A 7 -1.51 4.74 -7.51
N LEU A 8 -1.00 4.22 -6.37
CA LEU A 8 -0.61 5.04 -5.23
C LEU A 8 0.62 5.89 -5.55
N ASP A 9 1.71 5.24 -5.96
CA ASP A 9 2.97 5.90 -6.29
C ASP A 9 3.91 4.90 -6.99
N TYR A 10 4.28 5.20 -8.23
CA TYR A 10 5.13 4.31 -9.02
C TYR A 10 6.55 4.18 -8.46
N GLN A 11 7.09 5.22 -7.78
CA GLN A 11 8.40 5.12 -7.12
C GLN A 11 8.36 4.16 -5.94
N LEU A 12 7.21 4.11 -5.25
CA LEU A 12 6.96 3.18 -4.17
C LEU A 12 6.95 1.74 -4.69
N TRP A 13 6.21 1.48 -5.79
CA TRP A 13 6.23 0.18 -6.47
C TRP A 13 7.64 -0.24 -6.88
N HIS A 14 8.41 0.69 -7.46
CA HIS A 14 9.78 0.41 -7.88
C HIS A 14 10.68 -0.03 -6.71
N ILE A 15 10.60 0.64 -5.55
CA ILE A 15 11.36 0.26 -4.35
C ILE A 15 10.89 -1.06 -3.77
N ILE A 16 9.58 -1.34 -3.80
CA ILE A 16 9.02 -2.61 -3.32
C ILE A 16 9.55 -3.78 -4.15
N VAL A 17 9.69 -3.63 -5.47
CA VAL A 17 10.14 -4.71 -6.37
C VAL A 17 11.65 -4.82 -6.47
N ASN A 18 12.39 -3.71 -6.40
CA ASN A 18 13.83 -3.73 -6.64
C ASN A 18 14.66 -3.59 -5.36
N GLY A 19 14.02 -3.27 -4.24
CA GLY A 19 14.69 -2.94 -2.98
C GLY A 19 15.13 -1.47 -2.91
N PRO A 20 15.30 -0.93 -1.69
CA PRO A 20 15.88 0.39 -1.51
C PRO A 20 17.36 0.40 -1.87
N SER A 21 17.81 1.45 -2.55
CA SER A 21 19.24 1.70 -2.72
C SER A 21 19.84 2.11 -1.38
N MET A 22 20.68 1.24 -0.81
CA MET A 22 21.36 1.53 0.46
C MET A 22 22.39 2.65 0.28
N PRO A 23 22.45 3.63 1.21
CA PRO A 23 23.49 4.65 1.19
C PRO A 23 24.88 4.02 1.32
N THR A 24 25.66 4.10 0.25
CA THR A 24 27.01 3.53 0.19
C THR A 24 28.04 4.59 -0.17
N ARG A 25 29.27 4.41 0.30
CA ARG A 25 30.43 5.24 -0.03
C ARG A 25 31.58 4.37 -0.54
N MET A 26 32.36 4.92 -1.46
CA MET A 26 33.59 4.30 -1.95
C MET A 26 34.77 4.78 -1.10
N ILE A 27 35.40 3.87 -0.35
CA ILE A 27 36.67 4.12 0.34
C ILE A 27 37.70 3.19 -0.27
N GLU A 28 38.77 3.75 -0.83
CA GLU A 28 39.90 2.97 -1.39
C GLU A 28 39.49 1.89 -2.41
N GLY A 29 38.42 2.14 -3.18
CA GLY A 29 37.89 1.18 -4.17
C GLY A 29 36.96 0.11 -3.61
N VAL A 30 36.69 0.11 -2.30
CA VAL A 30 35.75 -0.79 -1.64
C VAL A 30 34.43 -0.05 -1.38
N VAL A 31 33.32 -0.67 -1.79
CA VAL A 31 31.96 -0.19 -1.49
C VAL A 31 31.65 -0.52 -0.03
N SER A 32 31.50 0.51 0.79
CA SER A 32 31.14 0.39 2.21
C SER A 32 29.82 1.10 2.49
N LEU A 33 29.10 0.67 3.54
CA LEU A 33 27.93 1.40 4.00
C LEU A 33 28.34 2.78 4.50
N LYS A 34 27.59 3.77 4.06
CA LYS A 34 27.78 5.15 4.50
C LYS A 34 27.30 5.26 5.95
N PRO A 35 28.04 5.94 6.84
CA PRO A 35 27.52 6.26 8.17
C PRO A 35 26.45 7.36 8.07
N GLU A 36 25.47 7.33 8.98
CA GLU A 36 24.28 8.19 8.94
C GLU A 36 24.61 9.69 8.94
N ASN A 37 25.70 10.08 9.62
CA ASN A 37 26.18 11.46 9.65
C ASN A 37 26.65 12.00 8.29
N GLU A 38 26.88 11.12 7.32
CA GLU A 38 27.31 11.48 5.96
C GLU A 38 26.14 11.40 4.95
N PHE A 39 24.93 11.06 5.38
CA PHE A 39 23.78 10.93 4.48
C PHE A 39 23.45 12.25 3.79
N ASN A 40 23.21 12.18 2.48
CA ASN A 40 22.70 13.30 1.71
C ASN A 40 21.16 13.27 1.66
N ASP A 41 20.53 14.32 1.12
CA ASP A 41 19.08 14.41 1.03
C ASP A 41 18.44 13.26 0.24
N ASN A 42 19.15 12.72 -0.76
CA ASN A 42 18.67 11.59 -1.53
C ASN A 42 18.70 10.27 -0.73
N ASP A 43 19.72 10.06 0.09
CA ASP A 43 19.85 8.92 1.00
C ASP A 43 18.65 8.89 1.96
N PHE A 44 18.33 10.03 2.58
CA PHE A 44 17.15 10.17 3.45
C PHE A 44 15.83 9.98 2.69
N ARG A 45 15.72 10.52 1.47
CA ARG A 45 14.53 10.33 0.62
C ARG A 45 14.26 8.85 0.33
N MET A 46 15.30 8.08 0.02
CA MET A 46 15.18 6.65 -0.26
C MET A 46 14.77 5.87 0.99
N LEU A 47 15.32 6.20 2.16
CA LEU A 47 14.93 5.60 3.44
C LEU A 47 13.46 5.91 3.77
N GLN A 48 13.03 7.17 3.61
CA GLN A 48 11.63 7.56 3.82
C GLN A 48 10.67 6.81 2.89
N LEU A 49 11.03 6.66 1.61
CA LEU A 49 10.22 5.90 0.66
C LEU A 49 10.12 4.42 1.06
N ASN A 50 11.22 3.81 1.51
CA ASN A 50 11.21 2.44 2.02
C ASN A 50 10.31 2.31 3.26
N SER A 51 10.40 3.22 4.23
CA SER A 51 9.52 3.24 5.41
C SER A 51 8.05 3.39 5.02
N LYS A 52 7.75 4.27 4.07
CA LYS A 52 6.39 4.46 3.54
C LYS A 52 5.88 3.20 2.83
N ALA A 53 6.74 2.53 2.07
CA ALA A 53 6.41 1.28 1.39
C ALA A 53 6.09 0.16 2.40
N LYS A 54 6.92 0.01 3.45
CA LYS A 54 6.65 -0.93 4.56
C LYS A 54 5.29 -0.66 5.20
N HIS A 55 4.97 0.60 5.48
CA HIS A 55 3.68 0.96 6.07
C HIS A 55 2.49 0.61 5.17
N VAL A 56 2.60 0.88 3.87
CA VAL A 56 1.54 0.52 2.91
C VAL A 56 1.34 -1.00 2.87
N LEU A 57 2.42 -1.79 2.78
CA LEU A 57 2.33 -3.25 2.81
C LEU A 57 1.70 -3.73 4.11
N PHE A 58 2.11 -3.19 5.25
CA PHE A 58 1.54 -3.51 6.55
C PHE A 58 0.03 -3.29 6.62
N CYS A 59 -0.46 -2.17 6.07
CA CYS A 59 -1.88 -1.84 6.04
C CYS A 59 -2.71 -2.78 5.14
N VAL A 60 -2.09 -3.40 4.12
CA VAL A 60 -2.79 -4.29 3.19
C VAL A 60 -2.95 -5.70 3.76
N GLU A 61 -1.96 -6.18 4.52
CA GLU A 61 -1.94 -7.54 5.07
C GLU A 61 -2.84 -7.73 6.31
N GLY A 62 -3.08 -6.66 7.05
CA GLY A 62 -3.88 -6.70 8.27
C GLY A 62 -3.13 -7.26 9.49
N PRO A 63 -3.77 -7.27 10.68
CA PRO A 63 -3.09 -7.49 11.96
C PRO A 63 -2.54 -8.92 12.17
N ASN A 64 -3.05 -9.92 11.45
CA ASN A 64 -2.69 -11.33 11.66
C ASN A 64 -1.32 -11.71 11.07
N GLU A 65 -0.83 -10.97 10.08
CA GLU A 65 0.46 -11.24 9.42
C GLU A 65 1.62 -10.44 10.07
N PHE A 66 1.35 -9.57 11.06
CA PHE A 66 2.35 -8.73 11.73
C PHE A 66 3.57 -9.52 12.20
N ASN A 67 3.37 -10.70 12.80
CA ASN A 67 4.45 -11.50 13.36
C ASN A 67 5.38 -12.10 12.31
N ARG A 68 4.95 -12.19 11.04
CA ARG A 68 5.74 -12.75 9.95
C ARG A 68 6.62 -11.69 9.30
N ILE A 69 6.06 -10.51 9.06
CA ILE A 69 6.75 -9.40 8.39
C ILE A 69 7.47 -8.44 9.34
N SER A 70 7.30 -8.59 10.66
CA SER A 70 7.96 -7.73 11.66
C SER A 70 9.49 -7.82 11.67
N SER A 71 10.05 -8.94 11.21
CA SER A 71 11.50 -9.15 11.12
C SER A 71 12.13 -8.63 9.82
N CYS A 72 11.33 -8.17 8.86
CA CYS A 72 11.85 -7.64 7.60
C CYS A 72 12.42 -6.23 7.78
N ASP A 73 13.64 -6.02 7.30
CA ASP A 73 14.33 -4.74 7.33
C ASP A 73 13.83 -3.84 6.19
N THR A 74 13.59 -4.42 5.01
CA THR A 74 13.16 -3.67 3.81
C THR A 74 11.74 -3.98 3.35
N ALA A 75 11.14 -3.06 2.59
CA ALA A 75 9.84 -3.31 1.95
C ALA A 75 9.92 -4.45 0.92
N LYS A 76 11.09 -4.66 0.30
CA LYS A 76 11.33 -5.78 -0.64
C LYS A 76 11.28 -7.12 0.06
N GLU A 77 11.93 -7.25 1.22
CA GLU A 77 11.87 -8.48 2.02
C GLU A 77 10.44 -8.79 2.49
N MET A 78 9.68 -7.77 2.91
CA MET A 78 8.26 -7.95 3.22
C MET A 78 7.52 -8.47 1.99
N TRP A 79 7.69 -7.83 0.84
CA TRP A 79 7.03 -8.22 -0.41
C TRP A 79 7.39 -9.64 -0.86
N ASP A 80 8.66 -10.04 -0.79
CA ASP A 80 9.12 -11.37 -1.17
C ASP A 80 8.51 -12.45 -0.30
N MET A 81 8.45 -12.21 1.00
CA MET A 81 7.82 -13.15 1.94
C MET A 81 6.31 -13.26 1.68
N LEU A 82 5.65 -12.15 1.37
CA LEU A 82 4.23 -12.15 1.01
C LEU A 82 3.99 -12.89 -0.31
N GLU A 83 4.81 -12.67 -1.31
CA GLU A 83 4.74 -13.37 -2.60
C GLU A 83 4.88 -14.89 -2.40
N VAL A 84 5.86 -15.33 -1.59
CA VAL A 84 6.04 -16.75 -1.26
C VAL A 84 4.85 -17.32 -0.48
N THR A 85 4.27 -16.55 0.43
CA THR A 85 3.18 -17.01 1.32
C THR A 85 1.86 -17.15 0.57
N TYR A 86 1.49 -16.15 -0.22
CA TYR A 86 0.19 -16.09 -0.89
C TYR A 86 0.17 -16.81 -2.23
N GLU A 87 1.25 -16.72 -3.01
CA GLU A 87 1.31 -17.45 -4.27
C GLU A 87 1.79 -18.90 -4.09
N GLY A 88 2.43 -19.20 -2.96
CA GLY A 88 3.10 -20.47 -2.71
C GLY A 88 4.45 -20.57 -3.45
N THR A 89 5.30 -21.49 -3.00
CA THR A 89 6.58 -21.75 -3.67
C THR A 89 6.36 -22.31 -5.07
N ASN A 90 7.30 -22.07 -6.00
CA ASN A 90 7.25 -22.63 -7.35
C ASN A 90 7.06 -24.16 -7.34
N GLN A 91 7.64 -24.84 -6.36
CA GLN A 91 7.51 -26.30 -6.18
C GLN A 91 6.07 -26.74 -5.88
N VAL A 92 5.32 -25.96 -5.08
CA VAL A 92 3.89 -26.24 -4.80
C VAL A 92 3.03 -25.96 -6.03
N LYS A 93 3.32 -24.88 -6.76
CA LYS A 93 2.64 -24.55 -8.03
C LYS A 93 2.85 -25.67 -9.05
N GLU A 94 4.09 -26.13 -9.24
CA GLU A 94 4.45 -27.23 -10.15
C GLU A 94 3.81 -28.56 -9.73
N SER A 95 3.73 -28.84 -8.43
CA SER A 95 3.07 -30.05 -7.92
C SER A 95 1.57 -30.02 -8.19
N LYS A 96 0.88 -28.89 -7.96
CA LYS A 96 -0.54 -28.73 -8.33
C LYS A 96 -0.77 -28.89 -9.83
N ILE A 97 0.07 -28.30 -10.67
CA ILE A 97 0.00 -28.46 -12.13
C ILE A 97 0.18 -29.92 -12.54
N SER A 98 1.15 -30.62 -11.94
CA SER A 98 1.42 -32.03 -12.23
C SER A 98 0.25 -32.91 -11.80
N MET A 99 -0.32 -32.69 -10.61
CA MET A 99 -1.53 -33.40 -10.15
C MET A 99 -2.72 -33.17 -11.08
N LEU A 100 -2.95 -31.93 -11.51
CA LEU A 100 -4.05 -31.60 -12.43
C LEU A 100 -3.85 -32.23 -13.81
N LYS A 101 -2.62 -32.24 -14.34
CA LYS A 101 -2.28 -32.96 -15.58
C LYS A 101 -2.55 -34.45 -15.45
N GLU A 102 -2.18 -35.06 -14.32
CA GLU A 102 -2.39 -36.48 -14.08
C GLU A 102 -3.88 -36.83 -14.00
N LYS A 103 -4.69 -36.00 -13.29
CA LYS A 103 -6.14 -36.13 -13.24
C LYS A 103 -6.78 -35.99 -14.63
N PHE A 104 -6.39 -34.96 -15.38
CA PHE A 104 -6.89 -34.73 -16.75
C PHE A 104 -6.58 -35.91 -17.68
N ASN A 105 -5.35 -36.44 -17.63
CA ASN A 105 -4.96 -37.61 -18.41
C ASN A 105 -5.80 -38.83 -18.02
N LYS A 106 -5.98 -39.10 -16.72
CA LYS A 106 -6.82 -40.20 -16.23
C LYS A 106 -8.26 -40.09 -16.74
N GLU A 107 -8.84 -38.89 -16.76
CA GLU A 107 -10.19 -38.69 -17.31
C GLU A 107 -10.25 -38.90 -18.82
N GLN A 108 -9.25 -38.44 -19.58
CA GLN A 108 -9.17 -38.70 -21.01
C GLN A 108 -9.05 -40.19 -21.33
N PHE A 109 -8.28 -40.95 -20.53
CA PHE A 109 -8.19 -42.41 -20.66
C PHE A 109 -9.51 -43.11 -20.30
N LYS A 110 -10.25 -42.64 -19.29
CA LYS A 110 -11.59 -43.16 -18.96
C LYS A 110 -12.56 -42.94 -20.12
N LYS A 111 -12.64 -41.72 -20.66
CA LYS A 111 -13.51 -41.39 -21.81
C LYS A 111 -13.19 -42.21 -23.06
N LYS A 112 -11.91 -42.44 -23.36
CA LYS A 112 -11.50 -43.31 -24.49
C LYS A 112 -11.86 -44.78 -24.28
N ASN A 113 -11.68 -45.30 -23.06
CA ASN A 113 -12.05 -46.67 -22.74
C ASN A 113 -13.56 -46.89 -22.81
N GLU A 114 -14.35 -45.96 -22.29
CA GLU A 114 -15.81 -45.99 -22.34
C GLU A 114 -16.32 -45.91 -23.78
N HIS A 115 -15.75 -45.03 -24.59
CA HIS A 115 -16.08 -44.94 -26.01
C HIS A 115 -15.72 -46.22 -26.79
N SER A 116 -14.62 -46.90 -26.42
CA SER A 116 -14.24 -48.20 -27.01
C SER A 116 -15.13 -49.36 -26.54
N LYS A 117 -15.58 -49.34 -25.28
CA LYS A 117 -16.47 -50.35 -24.71
C LYS A 117 -17.87 -50.26 -25.34
N ASN A 118 -18.40 -49.04 -25.47
CA ASN A 118 -19.66 -48.79 -26.17
C ASN A 118 -19.57 -49.22 -27.64
N LYS A 119 -18.44 -48.97 -28.31
CA LYS A 119 -18.22 -49.39 -29.70
C LYS A 119 -18.12 -50.92 -29.86
N LYS A 120 -17.54 -51.63 -28.88
CA LYS A 120 -17.51 -53.11 -28.85
C LYS A 120 -18.86 -53.73 -28.51
N ALA A 121 -19.58 -53.15 -27.54
CA ALA A 121 -20.91 -53.60 -27.17
C ALA A 121 -21.89 -53.46 -28.34
N MET A 122 -21.89 -52.31 -29.03
CA MET A 122 -22.77 -52.05 -30.19
C MET A 122 -22.48 -52.98 -31.39
N VAL A 123 -21.25 -53.48 -31.54
CA VAL A 123 -20.89 -54.48 -32.57
C VAL A 123 -21.35 -55.89 -32.17
N ALA A 124 -21.22 -56.28 -30.90
CA ALA A 124 -21.64 -57.60 -30.41
C ALA A 124 -23.17 -57.78 -30.45
N THR A 125 -23.95 -56.72 -30.23
CA THR A 125 -25.43 -56.78 -30.33
C THR A 125 -25.93 -56.91 -31.78
N TRP A 126 -25.08 -56.65 -32.78
CA TRP A 126 -25.44 -56.75 -34.20
C TRP A 126 -24.95 -58.04 -34.87
N ASP A 127 -24.00 -58.75 -34.24
CA ASP A 127 -23.40 -59.98 -34.80
C ASP A 127 -24.15 -61.25 -34.36
N ASP A 128 -25.18 -61.11 -33.52
CA ASP A 128 -25.99 -62.23 -33.03
C ASP A 128 -27.50 -61.97 -33.27
N SER A 129 -27.88 -61.86 -34.54
CA SER A 129 -29.28 -62.04 -34.96
C SER A 129 -29.38 -62.51 -36.41
N ASN A 130 -29.64 -63.81 -36.56
CA ASN A 130 -30.39 -64.37 -37.69
C ASN A 130 -31.70 -63.57 -37.88
N PRO A 131 -32.16 -63.29 -39.10
CA PRO A 131 -33.37 -62.52 -39.32
C PRO A 131 -34.59 -63.42 -39.09
N SER A 132 -35.21 -63.35 -37.91
CA SER A 132 -36.55 -63.89 -37.71
C SER A 132 -37.45 -62.90 -36.98
N SER A 133 -38.37 -62.35 -37.77
CA SER A 133 -39.64 -61.68 -37.44
C SER A 133 -40.23 -62.00 -36.06
N SER A 134 -40.54 -60.97 -35.28
CA SER A 134 -41.93 -60.50 -35.05
C SER A 134 -41.97 -59.34 -34.05
N GLU A 135 -42.97 -58.48 -34.22
CA GLU A 135 -43.40 -57.35 -33.37
C GLU A 135 -43.46 -57.70 -31.88
N GLU A 136 -43.12 -56.76 -30.99
CA GLU A 136 -44.01 -56.18 -29.96
C GLU A 136 -43.32 -54.96 -29.33
N SER A 137 -44.07 -53.88 -29.23
CA SER A 137 -43.73 -52.61 -28.62
C SER A 137 -44.26 -52.58 -27.19
N GLU A 138 -43.43 -52.30 -26.17
CA GLU A 138 -43.90 -51.69 -24.91
C GLU A 138 -42.75 -51.17 -24.00
N SER A 139 -42.85 -49.86 -23.70
CA SER A 139 -42.35 -49.04 -22.57
C SER A 139 -40.87 -48.99 -22.16
N ASP A 140 -40.07 -48.20 -22.91
CA ASP A 140 -38.80 -47.62 -22.42
C ASP A 140 -38.98 -46.52 -21.34
N GLU A 141 -40.20 -46.00 -21.15
CA GLU A 141 -40.48 -44.85 -20.27
C GLU A 141 -40.55 -45.22 -18.77
N GLU A 142 -40.92 -46.46 -18.42
CA GLU A 142 -41.03 -46.90 -17.01
C GLU A 142 -39.67 -47.12 -16.35
N VAL A 143 -38.67 -47.54 -17.13
CA VAL A 143 -37.31 -47.84 -16.64
C VAL A 143 -36.57 -46.56 -16.24
N VAL A 144 -36.82 -45.45 -16.96
CA VAL A 144 -36.21 -44.14 -16.69
C VAL A 144 -36.74 -43.55 -15.38
N ASN A 145 -38.03 -43.70 -15.11
CA ASN A 145 -38.66 -43.21 -13.87
C ASN A 145 -38.22 -44.02 -12.64
N LEU A 146 -37.99 -45.33 -12.79
CA LEU A 146 -37.46 -46.17 -11.71
C LEU A 146 -36.00 -45.82 -11.37
N ALA A 147 -35.19 -45.48 -12.37
CA ALA A 147 -33.80 -45.06 -12.19
C ALA A 147 -33.68 -43.65 -11.56
N LEU A 148 -34.63 -42.75 -11.86
CA LEU A 148 -34.69 -41.41 -11.28
C LEU A 148 -35.04 -41.44 -9.78
N MET A 149 -36.00 -42.27 -9.36
CA MET A 149 -36.37 -42.40 -7.93
C MET A 149 -35.24 -42.99 -7.08
N ALA A 150 -34.45 -43.94 -7.62
CA ALA A 150 -33.36 -44.58 -6.89
C ALA A 150 -32.13 -43.68 -6.65
N MET A 151 -32.07 -42.50 -7.28
CA MET A 151 -30.96 -41.54 -7.13
C MET A 151 -31.26 -40.41 -6.14
N GLU A 152 -32.51 -40.25 -5.69
CA GLU A 152 -32.92 -39.14 -4.81
C GLU A 152 -32.95 -39.50 -3.31
N GLU A 153 -32.91 -40.79 -2.93
CA GLU A 153 -33.20 -41.21 -1.55
C GLU A 153 -31.98 -41.34 -0.60
N ASP A 154 -30.73 -41.31 -1.11
CA ASP A 154 -29.53 -41.58 -0.29
C ASP A 154 -28.50 -40.43 -0.21
N ALA A 155 -28.91 -39.18 -0.36
CA ALA A 155 -28.00 -38.02 -0.27
C ALA A 155 -28.43 -36.94 0.75
N SER A 156 -28.68 -37.37 1.98
CA SER A 156 -28.62 -36.54 3.19
C SER A 156 -27.91 -37.41 4.24
N GLU A 157 -26.88 -37.03 4.97
CA GLU A 157 -26.57 -35.77 5.64
C GLU A 157 -25.05 -35.77 5.90
N GLU A 158 -24.33 -34.69 5.60
CA GLU A 158 -23.13 -34.34 6.40
C GLU A 158 -23.07 -32.82 6.56
N GLU A 159 -22.85 -32.45 7.82
CA GLU A 159 -22.77 -31.09 8.37
C GLU A 159 -21.93 -30.15 7.51
N SER A 160 -22.54 -29.10 6.98
CA SER A 160 -21.80 -27.91 6.59
C SER A 160 -22.16 -26.80 7.57
N ASP A 161 -21.13 -26.29 8.24
CA ASP A 161 -21.13 -25.10 9.06
C ASP A 161 -22.03 -24.01 8.47
N ASN A 162 -22.68 -23.26 9.37
CA ASN A 162 -23.62 -22.18 9.08
C ASN A 162 -22.90 -20.96 8.45
N GLU A 163 -22.24 -21.17 7.31
CA GLU A 163 -21.65 -20.14 6.46
C GLU A 163 -22.81 -19.52 5.67
N VAL A 164 -23.19 -18.31 6.07
CA VAL A 164 -24.24 -17.54 5.38
C VAL A 164 -23.78 -17.34 3.93
N GLN A 165 -24.26 -18.19 3.02
CA GLN A 165 -24.08 -18.02 1.59
C GLN A 165 -24.83 -16.75 1.18
N PHE A 166 -24.10 -15.63 1.11
CA PHE A 166 -24.63 -14.41 0.49
C PHE A 166 -25.08 -14.73 -0.93
N SER A 167 -26.29 -14.29 -1.27
CA SER A 167 -26.76 -14.35 -2.64
C SER A 167 -25.84 -13.53 -3.54
N PHE A 168 -25.63 -13.97 -4.78
CA PHE A 168 -24.87 -13.21 -5.78
C PHE A 168 -25.39 -11.78 -5.93
N ASP A 169 -26.70 -11.58 -5.81
CA ASP A 169 -27.33 -10.26 -5.89
C ASP A 169 -26.99 -9.37 -4.67
N GLU A 170 -26.86 -9.96 -3.48
CA GLU A 170 -26.41 -9.24 -2.29
C GLU A 170 -24.96 -8.79 -2.42
N LEU A 171 -24.09 -9.67 -2.91
CA LEU A 171 -22.68 -9.36 -3.12
C LEU A 171 -22.51 -8.25 -4.17
N LYS A 172 -23.29 -8.32 -5.26
CA LYS A 172 -23.30 -7.31 -6.32
C LYS A 172 -23.76 -5.94 -5.79
N ASN A 173 -24.85 -5.91 -5.03
CA ASN A 173 -25.35 -4.67 -4.42
C ASN A 173 -24.34 -4.06 -3.44
N ALA A 174 -23.69 -4.89 -2.62
CA ALA A 174 -22.67 -4.44 -1.69
C ALA A 174 -21.46 -3.83 -2.42
N TYR A 175 -21.01 -4.47 -3.51
CA TYR A 175 -19.92 -3.95 -4.34
C TYR A 175 -20.29 -2.63 -5.02
N GLU A 176 -21.50 -2.52 -5.57
CA GLU A 176 -21.95 -1.31 -6.26
C GLU A 176 -22.07 -0.12 -5.29
N LYS A 177 -22.58 -0.35 -4.08
CA LYS A 177 -22.61 0.65 -3.01
C LYS A 177 -21.20 1.09 -2.60
N LEU A 178 -20.29 0.13 -2.43
CA LEU A 178 -18.88 0.41 -2.10
C LEU A 178 -18.21 1.24 -3.19
N TYR A 179 -18.51 0.97 -4.46
CA TYR A 179 -17.96 1.71 -5.59
C TYR A 179 -18.44 3.17 -5.61
N VAL A 180 -19.74 3.41 -5.38
CA VAL A 180 -20.30 4.76 -5.28
C VAL A 180 -19.69 5.53 -4.11
N ASP A 181 -19.52 4.89 -2.96
CA ASP A 181 -18.89 5.50 -1.79
C ASP A 181 -17.42 5.84 -2.08
N TYR A 182 -16.69 4.96 -2.76
CA TYR A 182 -15.31 5.21 -3.20
C TYR A 182 -15.22 6.43 -4.13
N GLU A 183 -16.12 6.55 -5.11
CA GLU A 183 -16.14 7.69 -6.03
C GLU A 183 -16.42 9.00 -5.29
N SER A 184 -17.39 8.99 -4.37
CA SER A 184 -17.71 10.12 -3.48
C SER A 184 -16.51 10.56 -2.63
N VAL A 185 -15.80 9.60 -2.03
CA VAL A 185 -14.58 9.86 -1.26
C VAL A 185 -13.48 10.44 -2.14
N CYS A 186 -13.30 9.92 -3.36
CA CYS A 186 -12.32 10.45 -4.31
C CYS A 186 -12.57 11.91 -4.67
N LEU A 187 -13.84 12.27 -4.92
CA LEU A 187 -14.23 13.66 -5.20
C LEU A 187 -13.98 14.58 -4.01
N LYS A 188 -14.33 14.14 -2.79
CA LYS A 188 -14.04 14.88 -1.55
C LYS A 188 -12.54 15.10 -1.37
N ASN A 189 -11.72 14.08 -1.58
CA ASN A 189 -10.26 14.18 -1.50
C ASN A 189 -9.69 15.17 -2.53
N LYS A 190 -10.22 15.17 -3.75
CA LYS A 190 -9.83 16.15 -4.78
C LYS A 190 -10.13 17.59 -4.35
N SER A 191 -11.27 17.81 -3.68
CA SER A 191 -11.63 19.12 -3.11
C SER A 191 -10.71 19.51 -1.95
N LEU A 192 -10.50 18.61 -0.98
CA LEU A 192 -9.61 18.84 0.15
C LEU A 192 -8.17 19.15 -0.29
N LYS A 193 -7.66 18.46 -1.32
CA LYS A 193 -6.33 18.74 -1.88
C LYS A 193 -6.23 20.15 -2.45
N LYS A 194 -7.28 20.66 -3.11
CA LYS A 194 -7.32 22.04 -3.60
C LYS A 194 -7.30 23.04 -2.44
N ASN A 195 -8.10 22.80 -1.40
CA ASN A 195 -8.14 23.65 -0.23
C ASN A 195 -6.79 23.67 0.51
N ALA A 196 -6.15 22.50 0.68
CA ALA A 196 -4.83 22.40 1.26
C ALA A 196 -3.78 23.19 0.46
N MET A 197 -3.78 23.10 -0.87
CA MET A 197 -2.89 23.92 -1.71
C MET A 197 -3.15 25.42 -1.58
N SER A 198 -4.41 25.83 -1.42
CA SER A 198 -4.77 27.23 -1.19
C SER A 198 -4.24 27.74 0.15
N ILE A 199 -4.48 26.98 1.23
CA ILE A 199 -4.02 27.31 2.58
C ILE A 199 -2.49 27.37 2.64
N SER A 200 -1.78 26.42 2.00
CA SER A 200 -0.32 26.45 1.97
C SER A 200 0.24 27.73 1.31
N LYS A 201 -0.39 28.22 0.24
CA LYS A 201 0.00 29.49 -0.40
C LYS A 201 -0.23 30.68 0.52
N GLU A 202 -1.35 30.69 1.25
CA GLU A 202 -1.66 31.74 2.21
C GLU A 202 -0.66 31.78 3.37
N ILE A 203 -0.28 30.62 3.90
CA ILE A 203 0.78 30.48 4.92
C ILE A 203 2.11 31.03 4.40
N GLU A 204 2.48 30.72 3.16
CA GLU A 204 3.73 31.20 2.55
C GLU A 204 3.73 32.73 2.41
N ASN A 205 2.61 33.32 1.99
CA ASN A 205 2.44 34.77 1.91
C ASN A 205 2.57 35.43 3.29
N LEU A 206 1.85 34.93 4.30
CA LEU A 206 1.92 35.45 5.69
C LEU A 206 3.32 35.32 6.27
N LYS A 207 4.04 34.23 5.96
CA LYS A 207 5.44 34.04 6.36
C LYS A 207 6.34 35.12 5.75
N SER A 208 6.11 35.48 4.48
CA SER A 208 6.87 36.55 3.82
C SER A 208 6.59 37.92 4.44
N GLU A 209 5.36 38.21 4.83
CA GLU A 209 5.00 39.47 5.51
C GLU A 209 5.59 39.53 6.92
N ASN A 210 5.47 38.45 7.69
CA ASN A 210 6.11 38.35 9.01
C ASN A 210 7.61 38.57 8.93
N SER A 211 8.28 38.05 7.90
CA SER A 211 9.71 38.33 7.68
C SER A 211 9.99 39.83 7.52
N LYS A 212 9.14 40.57 6.79
CA LYS A 212 9.30 42.03 6.63
C LYS A 212 9.12 42.77 7.96
N TYR A 213 8.13 42.38 8.75
CA TYR A 213 7.91 42.96 10.08
C TYR A 213 9.08 42.69 11.03
N ILE A 214 9.64 41.48 11.01
CA ILE A 214 10.83 41.14 11.80
C ILE A 214 12.01 42.04 11.43
N SER A 215 12.32 42.17 10.13
CA SER A 215 13.41 43.06 9.68
C SER A 215 13.17 44.52 10.08
N LYS A 216 11.91 44.98 10.06
CA LYS A 216 11.57 46.33 10.50
C LYS A 216 11.78 46.52 12.00
N ILE A 217 11.39 45.55 12.81
CA ILE A 217 11.62 45.55 14.27
C ILE A 217 13.11 45.61 14.56
N GLU A 218 13.93 44.82 13.87
CA GLU A 218 15.38 44.82 14.04
C GLU A 218 16.03 46.17 13.69
N SER A 219 15.61 46.78 12.58
CA SER A 219 16.04 48.13 12.20
C SER A 219 15.69 49.18 13.26
N LEU A 220 14.47 49.13 13.82
CA LEU A 220 14.05 50.03 14.89
C LEU A 220 14.83 49.78 16.19
N LYS A 221 15.11 48.52 16.53
CA LYS A 221 15.92 48.14 17.70
C LYS A 221 17.33 48.72 17.59
N ASN A 222 17.96 48.61 16.42
CA ASN A 222 19.28 49.18 16.18
C ASN A 222 19.26 50.71 16.30
N LYS A 223 18.23 51.36 15.76
CA LYS A 223 18.07 52.81 15.85
C LYS A 223 17.86 53.28 17.30
N ASN A 224 17.07 52.55 18.08
CA ASN A 224 16.90 52.82 19.51
C ASN A 224 18.22 52.64 20.27
N SER A 225 18.99 51.58 19.99
CA SER A 225 20.31 51.40 20.60
C SER A 225 21.25 52.56 20.31
N PHE A 226 21.24 53.09 19.08
CA PHE A 226 22.02 54.26 18.71
C PHE A 226 21.62 55.49 19.54
N TYR A 227 20.33 55.80 19.60
CA TYR A 227 19.84 56.95 20.38
C TYR A 227 20.09 56.81 21.88
N MET A 228 19.98 55.61 22.44
CA MET A 228 20.32 55.37 23.85
C MET A 228 21.79 55.69 24.15
N ASN A 229 22.71 55.25 23.29
CA ASN A 229 24.13 55.57 23.43
C ASN A 229 24.40 57.09 23.30
N GLU A 230 23.72 57.77 22.37
CA GLU A 230 23.85 59.22 22.19
C GLU A 230 23.36 59.98 23.44
N ILE A 231 22.24 59.56 24.03
CA ILE A 231 21.73 60.11 25.30
C ILE A 231 22.74 59.89 26.44
N GLU A 232 23.36 58.71 26.54
CA GLU A 232 24.39 58.44 27.55
C GLU A 232 25.59 59.39 27.41
N VAL A 233 26.09 59.60 26.19
CA VAL A 233 27.22 60.52 25.92
C VAL A 233 26.86 61.96 26.30
N LEU A 234 25.66 62.42 25.94
CA LEU A 234 25.18 63.77 26.28
C LEU A 234 25.02 63.94 27.80
N ASN A 235 24.53 62.93 28.50
CA ASN A 235 24.40 62.95 29.96
C ASN A 235 25.77 63.05 30.66
N VAL A 236 26.75 62.26 30.21
CA VAL A 236 28.14 62.34 30.74
C VAL A 236 28.74 63.71 30.47
N SER A 237 28.59 64.23 29.26
CA SER A 237 29.10 65.55 28.87
C SER A 237 28.48 66.67 29.71
N SER A 238 27.17 66.62 29.93
CA SER A 238 26.44 67.58 30.77
C SER A 238 26.91 67.55 32.23
N LYS A 239 27.16 66.34 32.77
CA LYS A 239 27.69 66.18 34.12
C LYS A 239 29.08 66.78 34.28
N LEU A 240 29.99 66.47 33.34
CA LEU A 240 31.34 67.05 33.29
C LEU A 240 31.33 68.58 33.20
N SER A 241 30.44 69.14 32.36
CA SER A 241 30.27 70.58 32.25
C SER A 241 29.82 71.22 33.57
N ASN A 242 28.83 70.61 34.25
CA ASN A 242 28.35 71.10 35.54
C ASN A 242 29.44 71.02 36.62
N ASP A 243 30.17 69.90 36.69
CA ASP A 243 31.28 69.72 37.63
C ASP A 243 32.36 70.79 37.42
N SER A 244 32.69 71.10 36.16
CA SER A 244 33.66 72.15 35.81
C SER A 244 33.21 73.56 36.23
N MET A 245 31.92 73.87 36.11
CA MET A 245 31.38 75.16 36.55
C MET A 245 31.42 75.31 38.07
N ILE A 246 31.13 74.23 38.80
CA ILE A 246 31.20 74.22 40.27
C ILE A 246 32.66 74.43 40.74
N GLU A 247 33.62 73.77 40.08
CA GLU A 247 35.05 73.91 40.42
C GLU A 247 35.55 75.34 40.16
N ASN A 248 35.22 75.92 39.00
CA ASN A 248 35.58 77.30 38.69
C ASN A 248 34.96 78.30 39.68
N GLY A 249 33.70 78.13 40.06
CA GLY A 249 33.04 78.99 41.06
C GLY A 249 33.68 78.88 42.45
N LYS A 250 34.20 77.71 42.84
CA LYS A 250 34.97 77.56 44.09
C LYS A 250 36.31 78.28 44.04
N LEU A 251 37.00 78.23 42.90
CA LEU A 251 38.29 78.92 42.71
C LEU A 251 38.14 80.44 42.77
N GLU A 252 37.09 81.01 42.19
CA GLU A 252 36.81 82.46 42.27
C GLU A 252 36.58 82.94 43.70
N LEU A 253 35.99 82.12 44.58
CA LEU A 253 35.78 82.48 46.00
C LEU A 253 37.05 82.40 46.85
N MET A 254 38.14 81.81 46.35
CA MET A 254 39.41 81.65 47.07
C MET A 254 40.44 82.74 46.74
N LEU A 255 40.19 83.58 45.73
CA LEU A 255 41.03 84.72 45.31
C LEU A 255 40.51 86.03 45.91
#